data_AF-A0A7V9ZR11-F1
#
_entry.id   AF-A0A7V9ZR11-F1
#
_cell.length_a   1.000
_cell.length_b   1.000
_cell.length_c   1.000
_cell.angle_alpha   90.00
_cell.angle_beta   90.00
_cell.angle_gamma   90.00
#
_symmetry.space_group_name_H-M   'P 1'
#
loop_
_entity.id
_entity.type
_entity.pdbx_description
1 polymer ?
#
loop_
_entity_poly.entity_id
_entity_poly.type
_entity_poly.pdbx_seq_one_letter_code
_entity_poly.pdbx_strand_id
1 'polypeptide(L)'
;ATFDLKFEENGALTFNEPKLVEETLPTIRRVVGDQNLLSIKPFMPAEDFSYFQKISPGFYYFLGVGNRARGITSSWHTADFDIDEESLVVGVKVMSNVLLDYLDRHVGR
;
A
#
# COMPACT_ATOMS: atom_id res chain seq x y z
N ALA A 1 46.19 -3.11 -10.94
CA ALA A 1 45.38 -4.14 -10.26
C ALA A 1 44.03 -4.22 -10.98
N THR A 2 43.49 -5.41 -11.19
CA THR A 2 42.19 -5.65 -11.85
C THR A 2 41.27 -6.47 -10.93
N PHE A 3 39.95 -6.35 -11.09
CA PHE A 3 38.94 -7.09 -10.34
C PHE A 3 37.78 -7.52 -11.26
N ASP A 4 37.07 -8.57 -10.85
CA ASP A 4 35.82 -9.04 -11.48
C ASP A 4 34.62 -8.68 -10.59
N LEU A 5 33.60 -8.04 -11.17
CA LEU A 5 32.36 -7.67 -10.50
C LEU A 5 31.19 -8.45 -11.08
N LYS A 6 30.38 -9.05 -10.21
CA LYS A 6 29.04 -9.55 -10.55
C LYS A 6 28.01 -8.69 -9.84
N PHE A 7 27.08 -8.15 -10.62
CA PHE A 7 25.96 -7.34 -10.14
C PHE A 7 24.66 -8.02 -10.55
N GLU A 8 23.77 -8.19 -9.59
CA GLU A 8 22.43 -8.72 -9.79
C GLU A 8 21.44 -7.68 -9.28
N GLU A 9 20.53 -7.23 -10.15
CA GLU A 9 19.48 -6.28 -9.78
C GLU A 9 18.40 -7.02 -8.97
N ASN A 10 18.28 -6.67 -7.70
CA ASN A 10 17.32 -7.28 -6.79
C ASN A 10 16.19 -6.31 -6.46
N GLY A 11 15.03 -6.54 -7.06
CA GLY A 11 13.79 -5.81 -6.78
C GLY A 11 13.57 -4.60 -7.66
N ALA A 12 12.31 -4.20 -7.80
CA ALA A 12 11.92 -2.98 -8.47
C ALA A 12 11.41 -1.95 -7.45
N LEU A 13 11.35 -0.68 -7.85
CA LEU A 13 10.78 0.37 -7.02
C LEU A 13 9.26 0.20 -6.97
N THR A 14 8.71 0.04 -5.78
CA THR A 14 7.26 0.18 -5.57
C THR A 14 6.91 1.66 -5.69
N PHE A 15 6.30 2.03 -6.81
CA PHE A 15 6.05 3.41 -7.17
C PHE A 15 4.58 3.64 -7.45
N ASN A 16 3.92 4.41 -6.58
CA ASN A 16 2.54 4.79 -6.78
C ASN A 16 2.42 5.81 -7.91
N GLU A 17 1.67 5.46 -8.95
CA GLU A 17 1.47 6.35 -10.09
C GLU A 17 0.66 7.59 -9.64
N PRO A 18 1.17 8.83 -9.85
CA PRO A 18 0.56 10.04 -9.29
C PRO A 18 -0.92 10.24 -9.64
N LYS A 19 -1.34 9.95 -10.87
CA LYS A 19 -2.75 10.11 -11.27
C LYS A 19 -3.65 9.11 -10.54
N LEU A 20 -3.24 7.85 -10.38
CA LEU A 20 -3.96 6.88 -9.55
C LEU A 20 -4.02 7.29 -8.07
N VAL A 21 -2.97 7.91 -7.53
CA VAL A 21 -3.00 8.47 -6.17
C VAL A 21 -4.09 9.54 -6.07
N GLU A 22 -4.08 10.52 -6.98
CA GLU A 22 -5.07 11.60 -7.01
C GLU A 22 -6.51 11.07 -7.16
N GLU A 23 -6.72 10.05 -8.00
CA GLU A 23 -8.04 9.45 -8.22
C GLU A 23 -8.54 8.64 -7.01
N THR A 24 -7.66 7.95 -6.28
CA THR A 24 -8.04 7.04 -5.20
C THR A 24 -8.18 7.72 -3.83
N LEU A 25 -7.39 8.77 -3.57
CA LEU A 25 -7.39 9.45 -2.26
C LEU A 25 -8.77 9.96 -1.80
N PRO A 26 -9.63 10.57 -2.64
CA PRO A 26 -10.96 11.00 -2.22
C PRO A 26 -11.83 9.84 -1.71
N THR A 27 -11.72 8.67 -2.34
CA THR A 27 -12.46 7.48 -1.95
C THR A 27 -11.96 6.92 -0.63
N ILE A 28 -10.64 6.81 -0.46
CA ILE A 28 -10.04 6.35 0.81
C ILE A 28 -10.44 7.29 1.95
N ARG A 29 -10.29 8.61 1.73
CA ARG A 29 -10.69 9.65 2.69
C ARG A 29 -12.15 9.54 3.10
N ARG A 30 -13.07 9.31 2.15
CA ARG A 30 -14.50 9.12 2.44
C ARG A 30 -14.75 7.88 3.31
N VAL A 31 -13.98 6.81 3.11
CA VAL A 31 -14.16 5.54 3.83
C VAL A 31 -13.58 5.58 5.24
N VAL A 32 -12.36 6.12 5.42
CA VAL A 32 -11.66 6.08 6.72
C VAL A 32 -11.68 7.40 7.48
N GLY A 33 -12.04 8.51 6.82
CA GLY A 33 -11.96 9.86 7.38
C GLY A 33 -10.55 10.46 7.34
N ASP A 34 -10.46 11.78 7.32
CA ASP A 34 -9.19 12.51 7.17
C ASP A 34 -8.14 12.16 8.22
N GLN A 35 -8.56 11.99 9.48
CA GLN A 35 -7.67 11.66 10.60
C GLN A 35 -6.98 10.30 10.48
N ASN A 36 -7.53 9.38 9.68
CA ASN A 36 -7.00 8.02 9.48
C ASN A 36 -6.26 7.88 8.15
N LEU A 37 -6.17 8.94 7.35
CA LEU A 37 -5.45 8.97 6.08
C LEU A 37 -4.10 9.68 6.29
N LEU A 38 -3.02 8.89 6.32
CA LEU A 38 -1.68 9.39 6.60
C LEU A 38 -0.80 9.33 5.36
N SER A 39 -0.10 10.43 5.08
CA SER A 39 1.01 10.42 4.13
C SER A 39 2.25 9.87 4.83
N ILE A 40 2.86 8.84 4.25
CA ILE A 40 4.11 8.28 4.75
C ILE A 40 5.30 8.74 3.90
N LYS A 41 6.49 8.71 4.49
CA LYS A 41 7.73 8.84 3.72
C LYS A 41 8.02 7.54 2.97
N PRO A 42 8.83 7.57 1.90
CA PRO A 42 9.35 6.36 1.28
C PRO A 42 9.94 5.42 2.34
N PHE A 43 9.70 4.12 2.15
CA PHE A 43 10.07 3.09 3.10
C PHE A 43 11.13 2.15 2.50
N MET A 44 11.98 1.59 3.35
CA MET A 44 13.14 0.79 2.93
C MET A 44 12.84 -0.64 2.46
N PRO A 45 11.82 -1.36 2.98
CA PRO A 45 11.52 -2.71 2.54
C PRO A 45 11.17 -2.77 1.05
N ALA A 46 11.73 -3.77 0.38
CA ALA A 46 11.34 -4.12 -0.97
C ALA A 46 9.98 -4.85 -0.95
N GLU A 47 9.18 -4.63 -2.00
CA GLU A 47 7.88 -5.26 -2.19
C GLU A 47 7.77 -5.70 -3.66
N ASP A 48 7.42 -6.96 -3.89
CA ASP A 48 7.43 -7.55 -5.25
C ASP A 48 6.24 -7.09 -6.09
N PHE A 49 5.24 -6.43 -5.47
CA PHE A 49 4.17 -5.72 -6.17
C PHE A 49 4.70 -4.72 -7.20
N SER A 50 5.91 -4.19 -6.97
CA SER A 50 6.65 -3.36 -7.92
C SER A 50 6.82 -3.98 -9.32
N TYR A 51 6.83 -5.30 -9.45
CA TYR A 51 6.88 -5.97 -10.75
C TYR A 51 5.55 -5.89 -11.51
N PHE A 52 4.40 -5.86 -10.83
CA PHE A 52 3.12 -5.53 -11.49
C PHE A 52 3.13 -4.09 -11.99
N GLN A 53 3.73 -3.18 -11.21
CA GLN A 53 3.84 -1.76 -11.57
C GLN A 53 4.76 -1.50 -12.78
N LYS A 54 5.60 -2.48 -13.18
CA LYS A 54 6.35 -2.42 -14.46
C LYS A 54 5.47 -2.61 -15.69
N ILE A 55 4.28 -3.21 -15.54
CA ILE A 55 3.39 -3.59 -16.64
C ILE A 55 2.17 -2.65 -16.70
N SER A 56 1.65 -2.23 -15.54
CA SER A 56 0.47 -1.39 -15.43
C SER A 56 0.69 -0.30 -14.38
N PRO A 57 0.12 0.91 -14.54
CA PRO A 57 -0.02 1.85 -13.43
C PRO A 57 -0.61 1.14 -12.21
N GLY A 58 -0.02 1.36 -11.04
CA GLY A 58 -0.47 0.72 -9.81
C GLY A 58 -0.39 1.68 -8.62
N PHE A 59 -1.22 1.39 -7.63
CA PHE A 59 -1.29 2.09 -6.37
C PHE A 59 -1.25 1.07 -5.23
N TYR A 60 -0.33 1.28 -4.30
CA TYR A 60 -0.07 0.43 -3.14
C TYR A 60 -0.06 1.29 -1.88
N TYR A 61 -0.68 0.82 -0.80
CA TYR A 61 -0.75 1.56 0.45
C TYR A 61 -0.66 0.60 1.64
N PHE A 62 -0.26 1.14 2.79
CA PHE A 62 -0.30 0.39 4.05
C PHE A 62 -1.67 0.52 4.71
N LEU A 63 -2.23 -0.61 5.11
CA LEU A 63 -3.36 -0.66 6.02
C LEU A 63 -2.85 -0.62 7.47
N GLY A 64 -3.34 0.30 8.28
CA GLY A 64 -3.04 0.32 9.71
C GLY A 64 -3.70 -0.87 10.40
N VAL A 65 -2.89 -1.80 10.92
CA VAL A 65 -3.36 -3.02 11.61
C VAL A 65 -2.99 -3.09 13.09
N GLY A 66 -2.22 -2.12 13.59
CA GLY A 66 -1.79 -2.09 15.00
C GLY A 66 -2.87 -1.51 15.93
N ASN A 67 -2.87 -1.94 17.19
CA ASN A 67 -3.72 -1.43 18.25
C ASN A 67 -2.95 -1.29 19.56
N ARG A 68 -2.62 -0.04 19.92
CA ARG A 68 -1.86 0.28 21.15
C ARG A 68 -2.62 -0.06 22.42
N ALA A 69 -3.95 0.07 22.44
CA ALA A 69 -4.76 -0.26 23.62
C ALA A 69 -4.78 -1.77 23.90
N ARG A 70 -4.61 -2.59 22.86
CA ARG A 70 -4.52 -4.06 22.94
C ARG A 70 -3.08 -4.59 22.98
N GLY A 71 -2.07 -3.71 22.96
CA GLY A 71 -0.66 -4.11 22.94
C GLY A 71 -0.15 -4.63 21.59
N ILE A 72 -0.94 -4.51 20.52
CA ILE A 72 -0.59 -4.96 19.17
C ILE A 72 0.25 -3.87 18.50
N THR A 73 1.55 -3.90 18.72
CA THR A 73 2.48 -2.83 18.28
C THR A 73 3.75 -3.32 17.57
N SER A 74 3.92 -4.63 17.47
CA SER A 74 5.13 -5.24 16.91
C SER A 74 5.16 -5.16 15.38
N SER A 75 6.36 -5.07 14.80
CA SER A 75 6.54 -4.97 13.34
C SER A 75 6.27 -6.31 12.67
N TRP A 76 5.87 -6.28 11.39
CA TRP A 76 5.90 -7.49 10.57
C TRP A 76 7.34 -8.05 10.55
N HIS A 77 7.45 -9.38 10.55
CA HIS A 77 8.69 -10.17 10.71
C HIS A 77 9.21 -10.39 12.15
N THR A 78 8.53 -9.90 13.19
CA THR A 78 8.86 -10.30 14.57
C THR A 78 8.05 -11.53 15.00
N ALA A 79 8.56 -12.32 15.95
CA ALA A 79 7.92 -13.55 16.43
C ALA A 79 6.59 -13.30 17.18
N ASP A 80 6.41 -12.08 17.67
CA ASP A 80 5.25 -11.57 18.40
C ASP A 80 4.36 -10.67 17.54
N PHE A 81 4.55 -10.68 16.22
CA PHE A 81 3.68 -9.96 15.30
C PHE A 81 2.23 -10.45 15.42
N ASP A 82 1.30 -9.50 15.52
CA ASP A 82 -0.14 -9.74 15.56
C ASP A 82 -0.86 -8.54 14.89
N ILE A 83 -2.15 -8.69 14.61
CA ILE A 83 -2.98 -7.66 13.99
C ILE A 83 -4.29 -7.47 14.74
N ASP A 84 -4.84 -6.26 14.70
CA ASP A 84 -6.22 -6.03 15.08
C ASP A 84 -7.15 -6.44 13.93
N GLU A 85 -7.84 -7.58 14.07
CA GLU A 85 -8.73 -8.12 13.03
C GLU A 85 -9.86 -7.16 12.61
N GLU A 86 -10.19 -6.14 13.40
CA GLU A 86 -11.11 -5.08 12.96
C GLU A 86 -10.58 -4.33 11.72
N SER A 87 -9.26 -4.31 11.50
CA SER A 87 -8.64 -3.74 10.31
C SER A 87 -9.03 -4.48 9.04
N LEU A 88 -9.38 -5.77 9.10
CA LEU A 88 -9.81 -6.55 7.93
C LEU A 88 -11.08 -5.94 7.32
N VAL A 89 -12.04 -5.54 8.16
CA VAL A 89 -13.26 -4.87 7.72
C VAL A 89 -12.95 -3.53 7.07
N VAL A 90 -11.99 -2.78 7.62
CA VAL A 90 -11.53 -1.50 7.04
C VAL A 90 -10.89 -1.74 5.67
N GLY A 91 -9.99 -2.72 5.56
CA GLY A 91 -9.31 -3.07 4.30
C GLY A 91 -10.29 -3.43 3.19
N VAL A 92 -11.29 -4.28 3.49
CA VAL A 92 -12.34 -4.64 2.53
C VAL A 92 -13.14 -3.41 2.11
N LYS A 93 -13.58 -2.58 3.06
CA LYS A 93 -14.35 -1.37 2.75
C LYS A 93 -13.56 -0.43 1.83
N VAL A 94 -12.27 -0.21 2.12
CA VAL A 94 -11.41 0.66 1.30
C VAL A 94 -11.29 0.10 -0.12
N MET A 95 -10.86 -1.15 -0.27
CA MET A 95 -10.63 -1.73 -1.60
C MET A 95 -11.92 -1.85 -2.43
N SER A 96 -13.04 -2.25 -1.83
CA SER A 96 -14.33 -2.34 -2.55
C SER A 96 -14.80 -0.97 -3.02
N ASN A 97 -14.71 0.07 -2.19
CA ASN A 97 -15.10 1.42 -2.60
C ASN A 97 -14.14 1.99 -3.65
N VAL A 98 -12.82 1.76 -3.51
CA VAL A 98 -11.83 2.19 -4.51
C VAL A 98 -12.12 1.56 -5.86
N LEU A 99 -12.40 0.27 -5.91
CA LEU A 99 -12.75 -0.43 -7.15
C LEU A 99 -14.01 0.14 -7.80
N LEU A 100 -15.10 0.25 -7.04
CA LEU A 100 -16.38 0.73 -7.55
C LEU A 100 -16.30 2.18 -8.04
N ASP A 101 -15.74 3.07 -7.22
CA ASP A 101 -15.58 4.49 -7.58
C ASP A 101 -14.63 4.65 -8.78
N TYR A 102 -13.61 3.81 -8.91
CA TYR A 102 -12.72 3.83 -10.08
C TYR A 102 -13.49 3.40 -11.34
N LEU A 103 -14.22 2.27 -11.29
CA LEU A 103 -15.01 1.80 -12.42
C LEU A 103 -16.07 2.84 -12.82
N ASP A 104 -16.81 3.42 -11.88
CA ASP A 104 -17.83 4.43 -12.17
C ASP A 104 -17.26 5.67 -12.89
N ARG A 105 -16.01 6.05 -12.63
CA ARG A 105 -15.33 7.18 -13.30
C ARG A 105 -14.81 6.86 -14.69
N HIS A 106 -14.58 5.58 -14.99
CA HIS A 106 -13.92 5.13 -16.21
C HIS A 106 -14.82 4.26 -17.11
N VAL A 107 -16.02 3.87 -16.67
CA VAL A 107 -17.03 3.22 -17.50
C VAL A 107 -17.45 4.17 -18.63
N GLY A 108 -17.30 3.70 -19.88
CA GLY A 108 -17.65 4.46 -21.09
C GLY A 108 -16.52 5.34 -21.67
N ARG A 109 -15.31 5.26 -21.11
CA ARG A 109 -14.08 5.71 -21.78
C ARG A 109 -13.45 4.60 -22.60
#